data_AF-A0A0W8DH01-F1
#
_entry.id   AF-A0A0W8DH01-F1
#
_cell.length_a   1.000
_cell.length_b   1.000
_cell.length_c   1.000
_cell.angle_alpha   90.00
_cell.angle_beta   90.00
_cell.angle_gamma   90.00
#
_symmetry.space_group_name_H-M   'P 1'
#
loop_
_entity.id
_entity.type
_entity.pdbx_description
1 polymer ?
#
loop_
_entity_poly.entity_id
_entity_poly.type
_entity_poly.pdbx_seq_one_letter_code
_entity_poly.pdbx_strand_id
1 'polypeptide(L)'
;MLEFLSGFENIAELQLTLLKQTLYPDWTQRTLCWEIWRELLCFSWDEPLAVQTLQLLIDVTQWDDSDEFALANGVEDEILQLIAFVYANLPLSLKDVCMDQVTAIIDMISSEGPGHQFNQRVASQVHLLEKLVAAQFLKEYDGPMKDEWIAKYLPMCFECCGTVLELLSAEGKTSTSNSDTILGMVRVLDMCLMVLRGVFDDNEPKQDDIAELSVILVRMSTEALSQLAKHFKATSTSQPGVQASRKHTSRSVKLKKAGSRCIGRAIETSLYLLSKLGPVLKANINNQCAQVTKDLFTLIDNTQTAAIDTLIVTARFIGVCLFDMQVASDDIAVVSQLLLALFQKLFAGTRTAGPQATLLLSVCLDALYELLAHSNIVEQSGTPLKTLLTGNLKQSFIQIVSMRKLSAADVANALEASQSSTLQSLKKNQSSCYRIFRDRFPDESAGLYAEPDQNQDISNKRSADDSSGTLPQKRHKLSHFVSLCREIESSLSSIESDEAAANILSGKELEDATAVLHKLLTKTITLY
;
A
#
# COMPACT_ATOMS: atom_id res chain seq x y z
N MET A 1 2.30 3.19 -28.83
CA MET A 1 3.15 2.87 -27.65
C MET A 1 4.59 2.55 -28.07
N LEU A 2 4.82 1.61 -29.01
CA LEU A 2 6.15 1.38 -29.57
C LEU A 2 6.71 2.61 -30.32
N GLU A 3 5.86 3.38 -31.01
CA GLU A 3 6.26 4.65 -31.66
C GLU A 3 6.72 5.72 -30.66
N PHE A 4 6.11 5.77 -29.48
CA PHE A 4 6.51 6.67 -28.39
C PHE A 4 7.90 6.29 -27.85
N LEU A 5 8.15 5.00 -27.65
CA LEU A 5 9.46 4.50 -27.21
C LEU A 5 10.55 4.66 -28.28
N SER A 6 10.21 4.62 -29.57
CA SER A 6 11.15 4.81 -30.68
C SER A 6 11.46 6.27 -31.02
N GLY A 7 10.76 7.23 -30.42
CA GLY A 7 10.98 8.67 -30.62
C GLY A 7 12.09 9.27 -29.75
N PHE A 8 12.61 8.51 -28.78
CA PHE A 8 13.69 8.97 -27.91
C PHE A 8 15.06 8.65 -28.54
N GLU A 9 15.86 9.67 -28.79
CA GLU A 9 17.23 9.52 -29.30
C GLU A 9 18.20 9.01 -28.23
N ASN A 10 17.83 9.16 -26.94
CA ASN A 10 18.64 8.79 -25.80
C ASN A 10 17.84 8.07 -24.70
N ILE A 11 18.40 6.99 -24.15
CA ILE A 11 17.85 6.24 -23.01
C ILE A 11 17.62 7.14 -21.79
N ALA A 12 18.49 8.13 -21.55
CA ALA A 12 18.34 9.08 -20.46
C ALA A 12 17.08 9.97 -20.62
N GLU A 13 16.72 10.32 -21.86
CA GLU A 13 15.53 11.12 -22.16
C GLU A 13 14.25 10.31 -21.94
N LEU A 14 14.28 9.04 -22.33
CA LEU A 14 13.22 8.08 -22.04
C LEU A 14 13.03 7.90 -20.52
N GLN A 15 14.11 7.66 -19.77
CA GLN A 15 14.09 7.50 -18.31
C GLN A 15 13.50 8.73 -17.61
N LEU A 16 13.93 9.94 -18.00
CA LEU A 16 13.40 11.19 -17.45
C LEU A 16 11.92 11.39 -17.76
N THR A 17 11.49 11.04 -18.97
CA THR A 17 10.09 11.15 -19.38
C THR A 17 9.22 10.16 -18.61
N LEU A 18 9.65 8.91 -18.50
CA LEU A 18 8.94 7.90 -17.71
C LEU A 18 8.87 8.29 -16.23
N LEU A 19 9.94 8.84 -15.66
CA LEU A 19 9.93 9.31 -14.28
C LEU A 19 8.91 10.43 -14.05
N LYS A 20 8.80 11.38 -15.00
CA LYS A 20 7.77 12.42 -14.97
C LYS A 20 6.36 11.83 -15.04
N GLN A 21 6.15 10.84 -15.90
CA GLN A 21 4.84 10.19 -16.08
C GLN A 21 4.45 9.28 -14.90
N THR A 22 5.41 8.71 -14.17
CA THR A 22 5.18 8.00 -12.89
C THR A 22 4.52 8.91 -11.84
N LEU A 23 4.69 10.22 -11.96
CA LEU A 23 4.17 11.23 -11.03
C LEU A 23 2.88 11.89 -11.50
N TYR A 24 2.32 11.42 -12.62
CA TYR A 24 1.14 12.02 -13.22
C TYR A 24 -0.11 11.77 -12.35
N PRO A 25 -1.02 12.77 -12.18
CA PRO A 25 -2.17 12.66 -11.28
C PRO A 25 -3.27 11.72 -11.76
N ASP A 26 -3.31 11.37 -13.05
CA ASP A 26 -4.23 10.36 -13.56
C ASP A 26 -3.77 8.94 -13.21
N TRP A 27 -4.61 8.21 -12.48
CA TRP A 27 -4.35 6.83 -12.05
C TRP A 27 -4.11 5.88 -13.22
N THR A 28 -4.85 6.05 -14.33
CA THR A 28 -4.76 5.14 -15.48
C THR A 28 -3.43 5.30 -16.19
N GLN A 29 -3.02 6.55 -16.44
CA GLN A 29 -1.72 6.89 -17.02
C GLN A 29 -0.57 6.48 -16.10
N ARG A 30 -0.70 6.70 -14.79
CA ARG A 30 0.30 6.24 -13.81
C ARG A 30 0.49 4.73 -13.84
N THR A 31 -0.61 3.98 -13.84
CA THR A 31 -0.59 2.51 -13.90
C THR A 31 0.03 2.03 -15.20
N LEU A 32 -0.32 2.64 -16.33
CA LEU A 32 0.30 2.33 -17.62
C LEU A 32 1.81 2.59 -17.62
N CYS A 33 2.25 3.70 -17.01
CA CYS A 33 3.67 4.01 -16.87
C CYS A 33 4.40 2.97 -16.00
N TRP A 34 3.78 2.49 -14.92
CA TRP A 34 4.35 1.43 -14.08
C TRP A 34 4.47 0.10 -14.81
N GLU A 35 3.50 -0.23 -15.65
CA GLU A 35 3.57 -1.39 -16.54
C GLU A 35 4.73 -1.27 -17.54
N ILE A 36 4.97 -0.07 -18.10
CA ILE A 36 6.12 0.18 -18.98
C ILE A 36 7.43 -0.01 -18.21
N TRP A 37 7.55 0.53 -17.00
CA TRP A 37 8.71 0.31 -16.14
C TRP A 37 8.96 -1.18 -15.86
N ARG A 38 7.89 -1.95 -15.61
CA ARG A 38 7.99 -3.41 -15.44
C ARG A 38 8.55 -4.06 -16.69
N GLU A 39 7.99 -3.76 -17.86
CA GLU A 39 8.47 -4.34 -19.12
C GLU A 39 9.94 -4.00 -19.42
N LEU A 40 10.36 -2.77 -19.11
CA LEU A 40 11.74 -2.32 -19.32
C LEU A 40 12.71 -2.99 -18.35
N LEU A 41 12.47 -2.88 -17.05
CA LEU A 41 13.37 -3.39 -16.01
C LEU A 41 13.39 -4.92 -15.93
N CYS A 42 12.27 -5.58 -16.20
CA CYS A 42 12.15 -7.03 -15.99
C CYS A 42 12.44 -7.85 -17.24
N PHE A 43 12.20 -7.30 -18.44
CA PHE A 43 12.18 -8.10 -19.67
C PHE A 43 12.93 -7.51 -20.86
N SER A 44 13.01 -6.17 -21.00
CA SER A 44 13.46 -5.55 -22.25
C SER A 44 14.88 -5.01 -22.20
N TRP A 45 15.28 -4.36 -21.11
CA TRP A 45 16.65 -3.85 -20.97
C TRP A 45 17.62 -4.98 -20.66
N ASP A 46 18.85 -4.83 -21.15
CA ASP A 46 19.93 -5.69 -20.75
C ASP A 46 20.25 -5.48 -19.26
N GLU A 47 20.74 -6.55 -18.64
CA GLU A 47 20.97 -6.60 -17.20
C GLU A 47 21.81 -5.43 -16.65
N PRO A 48 22.93 -5.02 -17.28
CA PRO A 48 23.72 -3.89 -16.77
C PRO A 48 22.96 -2.57 -16.76
N LEU A 49 22.16 -2.29 -17.80
CA LEU A 49 21.36 -1.07 -17.88
C LEU A 49 20.21 -1.10 -16.88
N ALA A 50 19.55 -2.25 -16.73
CA ALA A 50 18.45 -2.43 -15.81
C ALA A 50 18.93 -2.26 -14.34
N VAL A 51 20.08 -2.84 -13.99
CA VAL A 51 20.74 -2.65 -12.68
C VAL A 51 21.10 -1.19 -12.44
N GLN A 52 21.75 -0.52 -13.40
CA GLN A 52 22.11 0.89 -13.28
C GLN A 52 20.88 1.78 -13.11
N THR A 53 19.80 1.49 -13.84
CA THR A 53 18.57 2.27 -13.76
C THR A 53 17.86 2.05 -12.43
N LEU A 54 17.80 0.81 -11.94
CA LEU A 54 17.24 0.53 -10.61
C LEU A 54 18.04 1.21 -9.50
N GLN A 55 19.38 1.17 -9.58
CA GLN A 55 20.25 1.85 -8.63
C GLN A 55 20.03 3.37 -8.67
N LEU A 56 19.92 3.96 -9.88
CA LEU A 56 19.60 5.38 -10.04
C LEU A 56 18.26 5.74 -9.39
N LEU A 57 17.21 4.93 -9.61
CA LEU A 57 15.90 5.16 -8.99
C LEU A 57 16.00 5.15 -7.47
N ILE A 58 16.76 4.21 -6.89
CA ILE A 58 16.99 4.14 -5.45
C ILE A 58 17.78 5.35 -4.97
N ASP A 59 18.87 5.73 -5.63
CA ASP A 59 19.74 6.84 -5.25
C ASP A 59 19.01 8.19 -5.27
N VAL A 60 18.13 8.38 -6.25
CA VAL A 60 17.28 9.57 -6.36
C VAL A 60 16.44 9.76 -5.10
N THR A 61 15.94 8.68 -4.48
CA THR A 61 15.16 8.77 -3.23
C THR A 61 15.99 9.17 -2.00
N GLN A 62 17.31 9.18 -2.11
CA GLN A 62 18.25 9.47 -1.02
C GLN A 62 18.84 10.89 -1.08
N TRP A 63 18.56 11.66 -2.14
CA TRP A 63 19.06 13.03 -2.31
C TRP A 63 18.58 13.98 -1.22
N ASP A 64 19.43 14.96 -0.87
CA ASP A 64 19.13 15.95 0.16
C ASP A 64 18.55 17.23 -0.46
N ASP A 65 17.72 17.95 0.30
CA ASP A 65 17.14 19.22 -0.12
C ASP A 65 18.20 20.34 -0.29
N SER A 66 19.44 20.10 0.15
CA SER A 66 20.58 21.01 -0.07
C SER A 66 21.24 20.86 -1.44
N ASP A 67 20.93 19.79 -2.16
CA ASP A 67 21.39 19.61 -3.53
C ASP A 67 20.53 20.49 -4.45
N GLU A 68 21.11 21.02 -5.54
CA GLU A 68 20.40 21.92 -6.49
C GLU A 68 19.14 21.28 -7.14
N PHE A 69 18.90 19.99 -6.86
CA PHE A 69 17.84 19.14 -7.40
C PHE A 69 16.95 18.55 -6.28
N ALA A 70 16.38 19.41 -5.42
CA ALA A 70 15.42 18.95 -4.41
C ALA A 70 14.18 18.33 -5.11
N LEU A 71 13.93 17.05 -4.86
CA LEU A 71 12.74 16.36 -5.39
C LEU A 71 11.46 16.98 -4.84
N ALA A 72 10.45 17.09 -5.71
CA ALA A 72 9.12 17.49 -5.28
C ALA A 72 8.58 16.54 -4.20
N ASN A 73 7.86 17.08 -3.22
CA ASN A 73 7.27 16.28 -2.15
C ASN A 73 6.36 15.17 -2.71
N GLY A 74 6.66 13.91 -2.35
CA GLY A 74 5.89 12.72 -2.73
C GLY A 74 6.54 11.86 -3.81
N VAL A 75 7.53 12.37 -4.54
CA VAL A 75 8.23 11.62 -5.60
C VAL A 75 8.94 10.39 -5.07
N GLU A 76 9.60 10.53 -3.92
CA GLU A 76 10.31 9.44 -3.24
C GLU A 76 9.39 8.23 -2.97
N ASP A 77 8.17 8.47 -2.47
CA ASP A 77 7.19 7.42 -2.15
C ASP A 77 6.67 6.73 -3.42
N GLU A 78 6.41 7.47 -4.50
CA GLU A 78 5.96 6.90 -5.78
C GLU A 78 7.04 6.04 -6.44
N ILE A 79 8.31 6.44 -6.37
CA ILE A 79 9.44 5.64 -6.87
C ILE A 79 9.56 4.34 -6.08
N LEU A 80 9.53 4.41 -4.75
CA LEU A 80 9.64 3.20 -3.91
C LEU A 80 8.42 2.28 -4.09
N GLN A 81 7.23 2.85 -4.30
CA GLN A 81 6.02 2.09 -4.61
C GLN A 81 6.11 1.41 -5.98
N LEU A 82 6.69 2.06 -6.99
CA LEU A 82 7.00 1.47 -8.28
C LEU A 82 7.98 0.29 -8.13
N ILE A 83 9.06 0.47 -7.36
CA ILE A 83 10.04 -0.60 -7.11
C ILE A 83 9.36 -1.82 -6.48
N ALA A 84 8.53 -1.62 -5.46
CA ALA A 84 7.78 -2.70 -4.83
C ALA A 84 6.76 -3.35 -5.79
N PHE A 85 6.14 -2.56 -6.67
CA PHE A 85 5.22 -3.08 -7.68
C PHE A 85 5.91 -4.04 -8.67
N VAL A 86 7.12 -3.69 -9.12
CA VAL A 86 7.86 -4.54 -10.08
C VAL A 86 8.65 -5.67 -9.42
N TYR A 87 8.88 -5.61 -8.10
CA TYR A 87 9.81 -6.48 -7.38
C TYR A 87 9.63 -7.97 -7.66
N ALA A 88 8.40 -8.49 -7.61
CA ALA A 88 8.11 -9.90 -7.83
C ALA A 88 8.62 -10.41 -9.20
N ASN A 89 8.60 -9.53 -10.22
CA ASN A 89 9.02 -9.84 -11.58
C ASN A 89 10.48 -9.51 -11.90
N LEU A 90 11.20 -8.84 -11.00
CA LEU A 90 12.60 -8.51 -11.22
C LEU A 90 13.46 -9.79 -11.39
N PRO A 91 14.43 -9.77 -12.33
CA PRO A 91 15.50 -10.76 -12.37
C PRO A 91 16.26 -10.81 -11.04
N LEU A 92 16.87 -11.95 -10.72
CA LEU A 92 17.56 -12.18 -9.45
C LEU A 92 18.61 -11.10 -9.14
N SER A 93 19.43 -10.72 -10.12
CA SER A 93 20.45 -9.68 -9.95
C SER A 93 19.89 -8.31 -9.60
N LEU A 94 18.70 -7.96 -10.09
CA LEU A 94 18.01 -6.73 -9.69
C LEU A 94 17.38 -6.86 -8.30
N LYS A 95 16.88 -8.05 -7.94
CA LYS A 95 16.45 -8.31 -6.56
C LYS A 95 17.62 -8.20 -5.58
N ASP A 96 18.82 -8.65 -5.97
CA ASP A 96 20.04 -8.53 -5.17
C ASP A 96 20.37 -7.05 -4.88
N VAL A 97 20.21 -6.14 -5.85
CA VAL A 97 20.37 -4.68 -5.61
C VAL A 97 19.44 -4.19 -4.50
N CYS A 98 18.16 -4.61 -4.51
CA CYS A 98 17.22 -4.26 -3.45
C CYS A 98 17.60 -4.90 -2.10
N MET A 99 18.02 -6.17 -2.13
CA MET A 99 18.44 -6.91 -0.93
C MET A 99 19.69 -6.29 -0.30
N ASP A 100 20.64 -5.81 -1.09
CA ASP A 100 21.85 -5.13 -0.61
C ASP A 100 21.50 -3.84 0.15
N GLN A 101 20.56 -3.05 -0.38
CA GLN A 101 20.10 -1.83 0.29
C GLN A 101 19.42 -2.12 1.63
N VAL A 102 18.57 -3.15 1.67
CA VAL A 102 17.90 -3.61 2.88
C VAL A 102 18.89 -4.19 3.89
N THR A 103 19.84 -4.99 3.43
CA THR A 103 20.86 -5.62 4.28
C THR A 103 21.76 -4.57 4.92
N ALA A 104 22.18 -3.56 4.15
CA ALA A 104 23.01 -2.47 4.66
C ALA A 104 22.33 -1.68 5.78
N ILE A 105 21.02 -1.40 5.67
CA ILE A 105 20.29 -0.66 6.70
C ILE A 105 20.06 -1.50 7.96
N ILE A 106 19.81 -2.81 7.80
CA ILE A 106 19.67 -3.73 8.94
C ILE A 106 20.99 -3.83 9.71
N ASP A 107 22.11 -4.05 9.01
CA ASP A 107 23.44 -4.16 9.64
C ASP A 107 23.80 -2.86 10.38
N MET A 108 23.55 -1.69 9.79
CA MET A 108 23.85 -0.41 10.43
C MET A 108 22.98 -0.18 11.68
N ILE A 109 21.66 -0.33 11.59
CA ILE A 109 20.77 -0.08 12.73
C ILE A 109 21.02 -1.09 13.86
N SER A 110 21.28 -2.36 13.52
CA SER A 110 21.50 -3.42 14.50
C SER A 110 22.85 -3.27 15.21
N SER A 111 23.88 -2.79 14.52
CA SER A 111 25.21 -2.58 15.10
C SER A 111 25.33 -1.30 15.92
N GLU A 112 24.73 -0.20 15.46
CA GLU A 112 24.76 1.09 16.18
C GLU A 112 23.67 1.18 17.28
N GLY A 113 22.61 0.37 17.18
CA GLY A 113 21.52 0.32 18.14
C GLY A 113 20.71 1.63 18.21
N PRO A 114 20.13 1.98 19.38
CA PRO A 114 19.32 3.20 19.53
C PRO A 114 20.08 4.52 19.27
N GLY A 115 21.42 4.49 19.28
CA GLY A 115 22.28 5.64 19.04
C GLY A 115 22.57 5.93 17.57
N HIS A 116 22.01 5.15 16.64
CA HIS A 116 22.33 5.26 15.21
C HIS A 116 22.08 6.65 14.62
N GLN A 117 22.90 7.02 13.64
CA GLN A 117 22.72 8.30 12.96
C GLN A 117 21.56 8.25 11.96
N PHE A 118 20.41 8.82 12.34
CA PHE A 118 19.25 8.89 11.45
C PHE A 118 19.35 10.07 10.48
N ASN A 119 19.73 9.76 9.23
CA ASN A 119 19.82 10.71 8.12
C ASN A 119 18.82 10.36 6.99
N GLN A 120 18.82 11.13 5.90
CA GLN A 120 17.86 10.93 4.79
C GLN A 120 18.05 9.58 4.09
N ARG A 121 19.29 9.14 3.90
CA ARG A 121 19.60 7.83 3.32
C ARG A 121 19.02 6.69 4.15
N VAL A 122 19.24 6.74 5.47
CA VAL A 122 18.67 5.78 6.43
C VAL A 122 17.14 5.79 6.36
N ALA A 123 16.53 6.98 6.36
CA ALA A 123 15.08 7.10 6.25
C ALA A 123 14.53 6.51 4.95
N SER A 124 15.19 6.74 3.80
CA SER A 124 14.81 6.17 2.51
C SER A 124 14.97 4.65 2.48
N GLN A 125 16.09 4.10 2.98
CA GLN A 125 16.33 2.66 3.01
C GLN A 125 15.33 1.92 3.91
N VAL A 126 14.97 2.50 5.07
CA VAL A 126 13.89 1.96 5.93
C VAL A 126 12.54 2.01 5.20
N HIS A 127 12.28 3.05 4.41
CA HIS A 127 11.06 3.16 3.62
C HIS A 127 11.03 2.18 2.44
N LEU A 128 12.17 1.91 1.80
CA LEU A 128 12.32 0.84 0.82
C LEU A 128 11.99 -0.52 1.46
N LEU A 129 12.55 -0.81 2.64
CA LEU A 129 12.24 -2.03 3.40
C LEU A 129 10.73 -2.15 3.66
N GLU A 130 10.06 -1.08 4.10
CA GLU A 130 8.61 -1.06 4.29
C GLU A 130 7.85 -1.48 3.03
N LYS A 131 8.20 -0.90 1.87
CA LYS A 131 7.54 -1.22 0.59
C LYS A 131 7.83 -2.65 0.14
N LEU A 132 9.05 -3.14 0.33
CA LEU A 132 9.46 -4.50 -0.01
C LEU A 132 8.78 -5.54 0.88
N VAL A 133 8.63 -5.27 2.18
CA VAL A 133 7.85 -6.11 3.10
C VAL A 133 6.39 -6.20 2.67
N ALA A 134 5.79 -5.08 2.23
CA ALA A 134 4.44 -5.12 1.66
C ALA A 134 4.35 -5.95 0.37
N ALA A 135 5.44 -6.03 -0.41
CA ALA A 135 5.57 -6.86 -1.60
C ALA A 135 6.06 -8.30 -1.31
N GLN A 136 6.09 -8.73 -0.05
CA GLN A 136 6.51 -10.08 0.36
C GLN A 136 7.92 -10.45 -0.13
N PHE A 137 8.87 -9.50 -0.04
CA PHE A 137 10.16 -9.60 -0.71
C PHE A 137 10.92 -10.90 -0.48
N LEU A 138 10.97 -11.45 0.74
CA LEU A 138 11.66 -12.72 0.99
C LEU A 138 10.97 -13.89 0.30
N LYS A 139 9.64 -13.94 0.31
CA LYS A 139 8.86 -14.97 -0.39
C LYS A 139 9.14 -14.97 -1.89
N GLU A 140 9.23 -13.77 -2.47
CA GLU A 140 9.51 -13.57 -3.89
C GLU A 140 11.01 -13.66 -4.24
N TYR A 141 11.90 -13.67 -3.25
CA TYR A 141 13.34 -13.82 -3.44
C TYR A 141 13.69 -15.31 -3.51
N ASP A 142 14.33 -15.74 -4.59
CA ASP A 142 14.82 -17.11 -4.82
C ASP A 142 16.34 -17.08 -5.08
N GLY A 143 17.05 -16.29 -4.28
CA GLY A 143 18.50 -16.18 -4.34
C GLY A 143 19.20 -17.23 -3.47
N PRO A 144 20.42 -17.66 -3.85
CA PRO A 144 21.16 -18.70 -3.13
C PRO A 144 21.51 -18.32 -1.68
N MET A 145 21.52 -17.02 -1.37
CA MET A 145 21.88 -16.50 -0.04
C MET A 145 20.67 -16.31 0.88
N LYS A 146 19.45 -16.65 0.43
CA LYS A 146 18.22 -16.43 1.20
C LYS A 146 18.26 -17.12 2.57
N ASP A 147 18.58 -18.41 2.60
CA ASP A 147 18.60 -19.18 3.85
C ASP A 147 19.67 -18.67 4.81
N GLU A 148 20.85 -18.30 4.29
CA GLU A 148 21.93 -17.69 5.08
C GLU A 148 21.52 -16.32 5.64
N TRP A 149 20.81 -15.52 4.84
CA TRP A 149 20.25 -14.24 5.25
C TRP A 149 19.25 -14.43 6.39
N ILE A 150 18.29 -15.36 6.26
CA ILE A 150 17.31 -15.67 7.30
C ILE A 150 18.02 -16.15 8.57
N ALA A 151 18.97 -17.08 8.45
CA ALA A 151 19.73 -17.62 9.58
C ALA A 151 20.54 -16.56 10.32
N LYS A 152 21.01 -15.51 9.64
CA LYS A 152 21.72 -14.38 10.26
C LYS A 152 20.77 -13.40 10.93
N TYR A 153 19.74 -12.95 10.22
CA TYR A 153 18.95 -11.79 10.65
C TYR A 153 17.76 -12.12 11.53
N LEU A 154 17.21 -13.34 11.44
CA LEU A 154 16.12 -13.78 12.33
C LEU A 154 16.53 -13.75 13.81
N PRO A 155 17.59 -14.44 14.26
CA PRO A 155 18.00 -14.40 15.66
C PRO A 155 18.44 -13.00 16.09
N MET A 156 19.16 -12.27 15.24
CA MET A 156 19.58 -10.89 15.51
C MET A 156 18.37 -9.97 15.78
N CYS A 157 17.33 -10.03 14.95
CA CYS A 157 16.13 -9.22 15.15
C CYS A 157 15.36 -9.61 16.42
N PHE A 158 15.33 -10.90 16.79
CA PHE A 158 14.75 -11.32 18.05
C PHE A 158 15.50 -10.75 19.26
N GLU A 159 16.83 -10.79 19.25
CA GLU A 159 17.67 -10.22 20.30
C GLU A 159 17.51 -8.69 20.38
N CYS A 160 17.55 -8.00 19.24
CA CYS A 160 17.35 -6.56 19.17
C CYS A 160 15.96 -6.15 19.68
N CYS A 161 14.90 -6.82 19.23
CA CYS A 161 13.54 -6.58 19.75
C CYS A 161 13.46 -6.79 21.26
N GLY A 162 13.95 -7.93 21.77
CA GLY A 162 13.93 -8.22 23.21
C GLY A 162 14.64 -7.15 24.04
N THR A 163 15.85 -6.79 23.63
CA THR A 163 16.66 -5.75 24.30
C THR A 163 15.96 -4.39 24.28
N VAL A 164 15.42 -3.98 23.13
CA VAL A 164 14.75 -2.69 22.98
C VAL A 164 13.46 -2.63 23.79
N LEU A 165 12.68 -3.70 23.85
CA LEU A 165 11.45 -3.75 24.64
C LEU A 165 11.76 -3.68 26.14
N GLU A 166 12.83 -4.31 26.61
CA GLU A 166 13.30 -4.18 27.98
C GLU A 166 13.72 -2.74 28.32
N LEU A 167 14.46 -2.08 27.41
CA LEU A 167 14.88 -0.69 27.57
C LEU A 167 13.69 0.28 27.60
N LEU A 168 12.73 0.14 26.68
CA LEU A 168 11.50 0.95 26.65
C LEU A 168 10.69 0.75 27.94
N SER A 169 10.58 -0.49 28.42
CA SER A 169 9.89 -0.82 29.67
C SER A 169 10.57 -0.22 30.91
N ALA A 170 11.90 -0.11 30.89
CA ALA A 170 12.66 0.55 31.94
C ALA A 170 12.53 2.08 31.90
N GLU A 171 12.63 2.70 30.72
CA GLU A 171 12.50 4.15 30.55
C GLU A 171 11.12 4.67 30.96
N GLY A 172 10.05 3.91 30.70
CA GLY A 172 8.68 4.26 31.11
C GLY A 172 8.49 4.44 32.62
N LYS A 173 9.46 4.04 33.45
CA LYS A 173 9.47 4.22 34.91
C LYS A 173 10.23 5.47 35.36
N THR A 174 10.96 6.14 34.47
CA THR A 174 11.84 7.28 34.78
C THR A 174 11.29 8.56 34.16
N SER A 175 11.18 9.64 34.94
CA SER A 175 10.51 10.89 34.55
C SER A 175 11.35 11.85 33.68
N THR A 176 12.50 11.41 33.17
CA THR A 176 13.50 12.24 32.47
C THR A 176 13.99 11.64 31.15
N SER A 177 13.17 10.85 30.47
CA SER A 177 13.57 10.21 29.21
C SER A 177 13.80 11.23 28.10
N ASN A 178 14.93 11.13 27.39
CA ASN A 178 15.22 11.92 26.20
C ASN A 178 14.39 11.40 25.01
N SER A 179 13.57 12.25 24.39
CA SER A 179 12.68 11.86 23.28
C SER A 179 13.44 11.26 22.09
N ASP A 180 14.67 11.70 21.86
CA ASP A 180 15.49 11.20 20.76
C ASP A 180 15.97 9.77 21.01
N THR A 181 16.23 9.41 22.26
CA THR A 181 16.63 8.05 22.65
C THR A 181 15.45 7.08 22.49
N ILE A 182 14.25 7.46 22.95
CA ILE A 182 13.02 6.68 22.72
C ILE A 182 12.79 6.47 21.22
N LEU A 183 12.94 7.53 20.41
CA LEU A 183 12.72 7.43 18.97
C LEU A 183 13.77 6.53 18.29
N GLY A 184 15.02 6.59 18.75
CA GLY A 184 16.08 5.66 18.34
C GLY A 184 15.72 4.20 18.65
N MET A 185 15.26 3.92 19.87
CA MET A 185 14.77 2.60 20.28
C MET A 185 13.60 2.13 19.39
N VAL A 186 12.60 2.98 19.17
CA VAL A 186 11.44 2.63 18.33
C VAL A 186 11.86 2.33 16.89
N ARG A 187 12.84 3.02 16.32
CA ARG A 187 13.34 2.72 14.96
C ARG A 187 14.01 1.34 14.87
N VAL A 188 14.77 0.95 15.90
CA VAL A 188 15.33 -0.42 15.96
C VAL A 188 14.20 -1.44 16.01
N LEU A 189 13.21 -1.23 16.89
CA LEU A 189 12.04 -2.11 17.01
C LEU A 189 11.27 -2.22 15.69
N ASP A 190 11.00 -1.09 15.04
CA ASP A 190 10.28 -1.01 13.77
C ASP A 190 11.00 -1.76 12.64
N MET A 191 12.30 -1.54 12.48
CA MET A 191 13.12 -2.28 11.51
C MET A 191 13.08 -3.79 11.79
N CYS A 192 13.29 -4.20 13.04
CA CYS A 192 13.31 -5.61 13.42
C CYS A 192 11.94 -6.27 13.18
N LEU A 193 10.84 -5.60 13.54
CA LEU A 193 9.48 -6.10 13.28
C LEU A 193 9.21 -6.30 11.78
N MET A 194 9.69 -5.40 10.93
CA MET A 194 9.57 -5.54 9.47
C MET A 194 10.35 -6.75 8.94
N VAL A 195 11.56 -6.99 9.44
CA VAL A 195 12.35 -8.18 9.09
C VAL A 195 11.65 -9.45 9.56
N LEU A 196 11.16 -9.48 10.81
CA LEU A 196 10.41 -10.62 11.36
C LEU A 196 9.14 -10.90 10.55
N ARG A 197 8.44 -9.86 10.10
CA ARG A 197 7.30 -10.01 9.17
C ARG A 197 7.73 -10.61 7.84
N GLY A 198 8.81 -10.13 7.24
CA GLY A 198 9.33 -10.69 5.98
C GLY A 198 9.64 -12.18 6.11
N VAL A 199 10.32 -12.58 7.20
CA VAL A 199 10.65 -14.00 7.46
C VAL A 199 9.38 -14.82 7.74
N PHE A 200 8.41 -14.26 8.45
CA PHE A 200 7.13 -14.92 8.72
C PHE A 200 6.32 -15.16 7.45
N ASP A 201 6.24 -14.17 6.54
CA ASP A 201 5.51 -14.27 5.28
C ASP A 201 6.16 -15.27 4.29
N ASP A 202 7.48 -15.49 4.40
CA ASP A 202 8.22 -16.49 3.61
C ASP A 202 7.93 -17.94 4.05
N ASN A 203 7.83 -18.17 5.37
CA ASN A 203 7.70 -19.49 5.97
C ASN A 203 6.24 -20.02 6.04
N GLU A 204 5.43 -19.84 4.99
CA GLU A 204 4.06 -20.41 4.94
C GLU A 204 4.04 -21.91 5.32
N PRO A 205 3.04 -22.38 6.08
CA PRO A 205 3.40 -23.11 7.29
C PRO A 205 3.79 -24.59 7.15
N LYS A 206 5.02 -24.94 7.57
CA LYS A 206 5.36 -26.28 8.08
C LYS A 206 4.95 -26.36 9.57
N GLN A 207 3.98 -27.22 9.89
CA GLN A 207 3.14 -27.14 11.11
C GLN A 207 3.87 -27.12 12.46
N ASP A 208 5.04 -27.74 12.61
CA ASP A 208 5.64 -27.97 13.94
C ASP A 208 6.61 -26.86 14.40
N ASP A 209 7.51 -26.39 13.53
CA ASP A 209 8.45 -25.29 13.85
C ASP A 209 7.73 -23.93 14.03
N ILE A 210 6.52 -23.83 13.49
CA ILE A 210 5.73 -22.60 13.50
C ILE A 210 4.99 -22.42 14.81
N ALA A 211 4.72 -23.47 15.57
CA ALA A 211 4.03 -23.34 16.84
C ALA A 211 4.87 -22.54 17.86
N GLU A 212 6.16 -22.85 18.00
CA GLU A 212 7.05 -22.15 18.93
C GLU A 212 7.31 -20.71 18.46
N LEU A 213 7.64 -20.53 17.17
CA LEU A 213 7.83 -19.21 16.58
C LEU A 213 6.58 -18.33 16.74
N SER A 214 5.39 -18.89 16.56
CA SER A 214 4.12 -18.18 16.73
C SER A 214 3.92 -17.68 18.16
N VAL A 215 4.25 -18.49 19.17
CA VAL A 215 4.12 -18.08 20.58
C VAL A 215 5.09 -16.94 20.90
N ILE A 216 6.33 -17.02 20.40
CA ILE A 216 7.34 -15.96 20.58
C ILE A 216 6.87 -14.67 19.89
N LEU A 217 6.44 -14.74 18.63
CA LEU A 217 5.99 -13.59 17.85
C LEU A 217 4.74 -12.94 18.46
N VAL A 218 3.73 -13.71 18.90
CA VAL A 218 2.55 -13.15 19.58
C VAL A 218 2.98 -12.37 20.82
N ARG A 219 3.86 -12.94 21.66
CA ARG A 219 4.34 -12.27 22.87
C ARG A 219 5.11 -10.99 22.53
N MET A 220 6.01 -11.06 21.56
CA MET A 220 6.84 -9.93 21.14
C MET A 220 5.99 -8.80 20.53
N SER A 221 5.09 -9.12 19.60
CA SER A 221 4.22 -8.13 18.96
C SER A 221 3.21 -7.53 19.95
N THR A 222 2.74 -8.31 20.93
CA THR A 222 1.89 -7.79 22.01
C THR A 222 2.65 -6.79 22.87
N GLU A 223 3.86 -7.14 23.33
CA GLU A 223 4.68 -6.24 24.15
C GLU A 223 5.11 -4.99 23.36
N ALA A 224 5.47 -5.15 22.09
CA ALA A 224 5.76 -4.03 21.19
C ALA A 224 4.57 -3.08 21.10
N LEU A 225 3.37 -3.59 20.88
CA LEU A 225 2.15 -2.78 20.87
C LEU A 225 1.92 -2.06 22.20
N SER A 226 2.13 -2.74 23.34
CA SER A 226 2.03 -2.14 24.68
C SER A 226 3.01 -0.98 24.87
N GLN A 227 4.26 -1.13 24.44
CA GLN A 227 5.26 -0.06 24.55
C GLN A 227 4.94 1.09 23.60
N LEU A 228 4.57 0.79 22.36
CA LEU A 228 4.17 1.81 21.38
C LEU A 228 2.95 2.61 21.88
N ALA A 229 1.95 1.97 22.48
CA ALA A 229 0.78 2.62 23.06
C ALA A 229 1.14 3.60 24.20
N LYS A 230 2.10 3.24 25.06
CA LYS A 230 2.60 4.11 26.14
C LYS A 230 3.36 5.32 25.59
N HIS A 231 4.22 5.10 24.60
CA HIS A 231 5.12 6.15 24.08
C HIS A 231 4.52 6.98 22.93
N PHE A 232 3.33 6.62 22.44
CA PHE A 232 2.64 7.30 21.34
C PHE A 232 2.41 8.80 21.58
N LYS A 233 2.04 9.18 22.81
CA LYS A 233 1.79 10.59 23.18
C LYS A 233 3.07 11.42 23.30
N ALA A 234 4.13 10.84 23.87
CA ALA A 234 5.39 11.54 24.14
C ALA A 234 6.12 11.98 22.86
N THR A 235 5.83 11.32 21.74
CA THR A 235 6.43 11.58 20.42
C THR A 235 5.50 12.36 19.49
N SER A 236 4.20 12.42 19.77
CA SER A 236 3.21 13.19 18.98
C SER A 236 3.07 14.65 19.43
N THR A 237 3.47 14.99 20.66
CA THR A 237 3.43 16.37 21.20
C THR A 237 4.51 17.30 20.64
N SER A 238 5.40 16.82 19.77
CA SER A 238 6.36 17.67 19.05
C SER A 238 5.78 18.30 17.77
N GLN A 239 4.48 18.62 17.74
CA GLN A 239 3.94 19.60 16.79
C GLN A 239 4.05 21.02 17.40
N PRO A 240 4.45 22.03 16.62
CA PRO A 240 4.83 23.34 17.14
C PRO A 240 3.59 24.15 17.55
N GLY A 241 3.14 23.96 18.78
CA GLY A 241 2.32 24.93 19.47
C GLY A 241 3.18 26.14 19.86
N VAL A 242 3.14 27.19 19.04
CA VAL A 242 3.37 28.60 19.43
C VAL A 242 4.55 28.82 20.38
N GLN A 243 5.79 28.66 19.88
CA GLN A 243 7.01 29.41 20.27
C GLN A 243 8.27 28.65 19.82
N ALA A 244 8.76 28.90 18.61
CA ALA A 244 10.17 28.69 18.28
C ALA A 244 10.57 29.53 17.07
N SER A 245 11.14 30.70 17.35
CA SER A 245 11.83 31.59 16.41
C SER A 245 13.17 30.97 15.95
N ARG A 246 13.14 29.82 15.27
CA ARG A 246 14.31 29.27 14.56
C ARG A 246 13.88 28.71 13.22
N LYS A 247 14.52 29.19 12.15
CA LYS A 247 14.36 28.73 10.76
C LYS A 247 14.55 27.21 10.70
N HIS A 248 13.47 26.44 10.76
CA HIS A 248 13.51 25.01 10.45
C HIS A 248 13.71 24.86 8.94
N THR A 249 14.81 24.24 8.54
CA THR A 249 15.05 23.87 7.13
C THR A 249 14.07 22.75 6.73
N SER A 250 13.68 22.68 5.45
CA SER A 250 12.80 21.62 4.92
C SER A 250 13.30 20.21 5.26
N ARG A 251 14.63 20.02 5.19
CA ARG A 251 15.36 18.82 5.61
C ARG A 251 14.99 18.38 7.03
N SER A 252 14.98 19.30 7.99
CA SER A 252 14.65 18.98 9.39
C SER A 252 13.19 18.55 9.58
N VAL A 253 12.29 18.97 8.70
CA VAL A 253 10.87 18.61 8.73
C VAL A 253 10.64 17.24 8.07
N LYS A 254 11.26 16.97 6.91
CA LYS A 254 11.21 15.66 6.24
C LYS A 254 11.73 14.54 7.15
N LEU A 255 12.90 14.73 7.75
CA LEU A 255 13.52 13.77 8.68
C LEU A 255 12.67 13.54 9.94
N LYS A 256 12.08 14.59 10.51
CA LYS A 256 11.15 14.45 11.63
C LYS A 256 9.89 13.67 11.23
N LYS A 257 9.34 13.91 10.04
CA LYS A 257 8.18 13.18 9.52
C LYS A 257 8.52 11.70 9.29
N ALA A 258 9.65 11.40 8.67
CA ALA A 258 10.14 10.03 8.49
C ALA A 258 10.38 9.33 9.84
N GLY A 259 10.96 10.04 10.80
CA GLY A 259 11.09 9.58 12.18
C GLY A 259 9.73 9.29 12.82
N SER A 260 8.75 10.17 12.72
CA SER A 260 7.42 9.95 13.31
C SER A 260 6.64 8.78 12.68
N ARG A 261 6.96 8.39 11.44
CA ARG A 261 6.31 7.26 10.75
C ARG A 261 6.69 5.90 11.35
N CYS A 262 7.83 5.77 12.02
CA CYS A 262 8.26 4.48 12.58
C CYS A 262 7.28 3.92 13.62
N ILE A 263 6.62 4.78 14.42
CA ILE A 263 5.62 4.33 15.39
C ILE A 263 4.40 3.74 14.69
N GLY A 264 3.86 4.48 13.71
CA GLY A 264 2.69 4.02 12.95
C GLY A 264 2.94 2.70 12.23
N ARG A 265 4.12 2.59 11.60
CA ARG A 265 4.55 1.37 10.90
C ARG A 265 4.84 0.20 11.83
N ALA A 266 5.44 0.44 13.00
CA ALA A 266 5.65 -0.60 14.00
C ALA A 266 4.32 -1.11 14.57
N ILE A 267 3.33 -0.22 14.77
CA ILE A 267 1.96 -0.60 15.14
C ILE A 267 1.34 -1.45 14.04
N GLU A 268 1.41 -1.01 12.78
CA GLU A 268 0.88 -1.75 11.64
C GLU A 268 1.50 -3.13 11.51
N THR A 269 2.82 -3.23 11.63
CA THR A 269 3.55 -4.50 11.52
C THR A 269 3.22 -5.43 12.68
N SER A 270 3.10 -4.89 13.91
CA SER A 270 2.67 -5.68 15.07
C SER A 270 1.25 -6.22 14.91
N LEU A 271 0.31 -5.39 14.46
CA LEU A 271 -1.07 -5.81 14.22
C LEU A 271 -1.20 -6.78 13.05
N TYR A 272 -0.37 -6.63 12.01
CA TYR A 272 -0.29 -7.59 10.91
C TYR A 272 0.11 -8.98 11.42
N LEU A 273 1.22 -9.08 12.16
CA LEU A 273 1.71 -10.34 12.73
C LEU A 273 0.64 -10.98 13.65
N LEU A 274 0.06 -10.17 14.55
CA LEU A 274 -1.01 -10.64 15.44
C LEU A 274 -2.25 -11.12 14.68
N SER A 275 -2.61 -10.48 13.56
CA SER A 275 -3.76 -10.90 12.75
C SER A 275 -3.54 -12.26 12.10
N LYS A 276 -2.31 -12.57 11.68
CA LYS A 276 -1.94 -13.88 11.12
C LYS A 276 -1.89 -14.96 12.20
N LEU A 277 -1.57 -14.57 13.43
CA LEU A 277 -1.47 -15.45 14.60
C LEU A 277 -2.75 -15.42 15.47
N GLY A 278 -3.89 -15.07 14.86
CA GLY A 278 -5.17 -14.90 15.56
C GLY A 278 -5.59 -16.07 16.45
N PRO A 279 -5.46 -17.35 16.03
CA PRO A 279 -5.78 -18.48 16.91
C PRO A 279 -4.94 -18.51 18.20
N VAL A 280 -3.63 -18.22 18.10
CA VAL A 280 -2.71 -18.19 19.25
C VAL A 280 -3.02 -17.00 20.16
N LEU A 281 -3.27 -15.83 19.57
CA LEU A 281 -3.67 -14.64 20.33
C LEU A 281 -4.99 -14.86 21.08
N LYS A 282 -6.02 -15.40 20.40
CA LYS A 282 -7.36 -15.64 20.96
C LYS A 282 -7.38 -16.70 22.07
N ALA A 283 -6.39 -17.59 22.13
CA ALA A 283 -6.20 -18.48 23.28
C ALA A 283 -5.95 -17.69 24.59
N ASN A 284 -5.60 -16.40 24.47
CA ASN A 284 -5.50 -15.44 25.56
C ASN A 284 -4.57 -15.89 26.70
N ILE A 285 -3.54 -16.66 26.35
CA ILE A 285 -2.50 -17.09 27.30
C ILE A 285 -1.86 -15.84 27.89
N ASN A 286 -1.72 -15.80 29.22
CA ASN A 286 -1.23 -14.63 29.96
C ASN A 286 -2.02 -13.32 29.69
N ASN A 287 -3.29 -13.41 29.32
CA ASN A 287 -4.16 -12.27 29.01
C ASN A 287 -3.72 -11.41 27.81
N GLN A 288 -2.97 -11.99 26.85
CA GLN A 288 -2.44 -11.25 25.70
C GLN A 288 -3.53 -10.59 24.82
N CYS A 289 -4.63 -11.29 24.51
CA CYS A 289 -5.71 -10.73 23.70
C CYS A 289 -6.40 -9.54 24.41
N ALA A 290 -6.60 -9.66 25.72
CA ALA A 290 -7.15 -8.58 26.54
C ALA A 290 -6.19 -7.38 26.59
N GLN A 291 -4.88 -7.63 26.73
CA GLN A 291 -3.85 -6.59 26.72
C GLN A 291 -3.79 -5.86 25.37
N VAL A 292 -3.80 -6.58 24.24
CA VAL A 292 -3.88 -6.00 22.90
C VAL A 292 -5.12 -5.10 22.76
N THR A 293 -6.28 -5.58 23.19
CA THR A 293 -7.53 -4.80 23.11
C THR A 293 -7.44 -3.49 23.92
N LYS A 294 -6.83 -3.54 25.10
CA LYS A 294 -6.58 -2.37 25.96
C LYS A 294 -5.58 -1.40 25.33
N ASP A 295 -4.51 -1.91 24.72
CA ASP A 295 -3.50 -1.08 24.08
C ASP A 295 -4.04 -0.41 22.81
N LEU A 296 -4.86 -1.11 22.03
CA LEU A 296 -5.60 -0.52 20.91
C LEU A 296 -6.52 0.62 21.36
N PHE A 297 -7.26 0.43 22.46
CA PHE A 297 -8.08 1.49 23.02
C PHE A 297 -7.24 2.71 23.39
N THR A 298 -6.09 2.48 24.05
CA THR A 298 -5.13 3.54 24.43
C THR A 298 -4.57 4.26 23.21
N LEU A 299 -4.22 3.54 22.15
CA LEU A 299 -3.76 4.11 20.89
C LEU A 299 -4.82 4.99 20.25
N ILE A 300 -6.06 4.51 20.12
CA ILE A 300 -7.16 5.28 19.53
C ILE A 300 -7.44 6.54 20.36
N ASP A 301 -7.46 6.45 21.70
CA ASP A 301 -7.66 7.61 22.58
C ASP A 301 -6.54 8.65 22.48
N ASN A 302 -5.35 8.20 22.11
CA ASN A 302 -4.20 9.07 21.92
C ASN A 302 -4.07 9.59 20.47
N THR A 303 -4.89 9.10 19.55
CA THR A 303 -4.81 9.40 18.11
C THR A 303 -5.38 10.79 17.82
N GLN A 304 -4.55 11.69 17.28
CA GLN A 304 -5.00 12.96 16.71
C GLN A 304 -5.46 12.76 15.25
N THR A 305 -6.15 13.76 14.67
CA THR A 305 -6.68 13.74 13.29
C THR A 305 -5.65 13.39 12.21
N ALA A 306 -4.35 13.52 12.48
CA ALA A 306 -3.26 13.20 11.54
C ALA A 306 -2.86 11.72 11.49
N ALA A 307 -3.42 10.85 12.36
CA ALA A 307 -3.07 9.42 12.44
C ALA A 307 -4.27 8.51 12.10
N ILE A 308 -5.02 8.89 11.05
CA ILE A 308 -6.18 8.13 10.52
C ILE A 308 -5.77 6.72 10.07
N ASP A 309 -4.57 6.56 9.51
CA ASP A 309 -4.06 5.25 9.08
C ASP A 309 -4.04 4.24 10.23
N THR A 310 -3.66 4.66 11.44
CA THR A 310 -3.70 3.82 12.66
C THR A 310 -5.12 3.34 12.97
N LEU A 311 -6.14 4.19 12.76
CA LEU A 311 -7.55 3.80 12.96
C LEU A 311 -7.99 2.78 11.91
N ILE A 312 -7.60 2.96 10.65
CA ILE A 312 -7.91 2.03 9.56
C ILE A 312 -7.27 0.67 9.83
N VAL A 313 -5.98 0.65 10.18
CA VAL A 313 -5.23 -0.57 10.52
C VAL A 313 -5.87 -1.27 11.72
N THR A 314 -6.28 -0.52 12.76
CA THR A 314 -6.96 -1.09 13.93
C THR A 314 -8.30 -1.72 13.55
N ALA A 315 -9.11 -1.03 12.73
CA ALA A 315 -10.39 -1.56 12.26
C ALA A 315 -10.21 -2.84 11.42
N ARG A 316 -9.19 -2.88 10.54
CA ARG A 316 -8.82 -4.09 9.78
C ARG A 316 -8.41 -5.23 10.70
N PHE A 317 -7.56 -4.96 11.69
CA PHE A 317 -7.14 -5.97 12.67
C PHE A 317 -8.34 -6.61 13.37
N ILE A 318 -9.32 -5.81 13.80
CA ILE A 318 -10.53 -6.32 14.46
C ILE A 318 -11.33 -7.21 13.50
N GLY A 319 -11.55 -6.75 12.27
CA GLY A 319 -12.30 -7.51 11.26
C GLY A 319 -11.62 -8.82 10.83
N VAL A 320 -10.30 -8.91 10.89
CA VAL A 320 -9.55 -10.11 10.48
C VAL A 320 -9.29 -11.06 11.66
N CYS A 321 -8.98 -10.53 12.84
CA CYS A 321 -8.47 -11.32 13.96
C CYS A 321 -9.51 -11.58 15.06
N LEU A 322 -10.39 -10.61 15.33
CA LEU A 322 -11.28 -10.63 16.50
C LEU A 322 -12.75 -10.92 16.13
N PHE A 323 -13.07 -11.02 14.84
CA PHE A 323 -14.46 -11.14 14.38
C PHE A 323 -15.18 -12.41 14.86
N ASP A 324 -14.46 -13.51 15.07
CA ASP A 324 -14.98 -14.82 15.46
C ASP A 324 -14.67 -15.17 16.92
N MET A 325 -14.39 -14.16 17.76
CA MET A 325 -14.06 -14.37 19.18
C MET A 325 -15.15 -15.20 19.89
N GLN A 326 -14.69 -16.24 20.58
CA GLN A 326 -15.51 -17.10 21.46
C GLN A 326 -15.15 -16.80 22.90
N VAL A 327 -16.06 -16.15 23.62
CA VAL A 327 -15.83 -15.70 25.01
C VAL A 327 -16.64 -16.55 25.98
N ALA A 328 -16.06 -16.87 27.14
CA ALA A 328 -16.75 -17.56 28.22
C ALA A 328 -17.94 -16.74 28.73
N SER A 329 -19.05 -17.40 29.09
CA SER A 329 -20.32 -16.73 29.41
C SER A 329 -20.21 -15.64 30.48
N ASP A 330 -19.33 -15.82 31.47
CA ASP A 330 -19.11 -14.87 32.57
C ASP A 330 -18.40 -13.59 32.11
N ASP A 331 -17.60 -13.67 31.03
CA ASP A 331 -16.79 -12.56 30.51
C ASP A 331 -17.44 -11.82 29.33
N ILE A 332 -18.52 -12.38 28.74
CA ILE A 332 -19.18 -11.82 27.55
C ILE A 332 -19.55 -10.35 27.75
N ALA A 333 -20.10 -9.99 28.91
CA ALA A 333 -20.53 -8.61 29.18
C ALA A 333 -19.35 -7.62 29.16
N VAL A 334 -18.21 -8.01 29.75
CA VAL A 334 -17.01 -7.16 29.82
C VAL A 334 -16.38 -7.00 28.44
N VAL A 335 -16.19 -8.11 27.71
CA VAL A 335 -15.59 -8.08 26.37
C VAL A 335 -16.49 -7.33 25.40
N SER A 336 -17.82 -7.50 25.49
CA SER A 336 -18.78 -6.74 24.69
C SER A 336 -18.64 -5.24 24.91
N GLN A 337 -18.58 -4.79 26.17
CA GLN A 337 -18.41 -3.36 26.49
C GLN A 337 -17.10 -2.79 25.94
N LEU A 338 -16.00 -3.54 26.05
CA LEU A 338 -14.69 -3.12 25.53
C LEU A 338 -14.69 -2.97 24.01
N LEU A 339 -15.19 -3.98 23.29
CA LEU A 339 -15.26 -3.94 21.82
C LEU A 339 -16.19 -2.82 21.34
N LEU A 340 -17.34 -2.65 21.99
CA LEU A 340 -18.27 -1.57 21.66
C LEU A 340 -17.66 -0.18 21.90
N ALA A 341 -16.95 0.02 23.01
CA ALA A 341 -16.25 1.26 23.29
C ALA A 341 -15.18 1.55 22.23
N LEU A 342 -14.48 0.51 21.75
CA LEU A 342 -13.50 0.62 20.69
C LEU A 342 -14.17 1.05 19.36
N PHE A 343 -15.27 0.40 18.96
CA PHE A 343 -16.05 0.81 17.78
C PHE A 343 -16.61 2.22 17.89
N GLN A 344 -17.08 2.64 19.07
CA GLN A 344 -17.54 4.02 19.29
C GLN A 344 -16.45 5.04 18.96
N LYS A 345 -15.21 4.76 19.37
CA LYS A 345 -14.06 5.62 19.11
C LYS A 345 -13.66 5.60 17.63
N LEU A 346 -13.67 4.44 16.99
CA LEU A 346 -13.42 4.32 15.55
C LEU A 346 -14.44 5.10 14.72
N PHE A 347 -15.74 4.99 15.03
CA PHE A 347 -16.80 5.77 14.38
C PHE A 347 -16.76 7.26 14.73
N ALA A 348 -16.23 7.65 15.90
CA ALA A 348 -15.98 9.06 16.18
C ALA A 348 -14.90 9.62 15.24
N GLY A 349 -13.85 8.83 14.96
CA GLY A 349 -12.79 9.17 14.01
C GLY A 349 -13.28 9.42 12.59
N THR A 350 -14.34 8.74 12.12
CA THR A 350 -14.90 8.97 10.77
C THR A 350 -15.51 10.36 10.61
N ARG A 351 -15.85 11.05 11.69
CA ARG A 351 -16.43 12.41 11.62
C ARG A 351 -15.39 13.49 11.41
N THR A 352 -14.12 13.19 11.68
CA THR A 352 -13.02 14.15 11.65
C THR A 352 -12.01 13.87 10.53
N ALA A 353 -12.14 12.74 9.82
CA ALA A 353 -11.10 12.15 8.96
C ALA A 353 -11.00 12.62 7.49
N GLY A 354 -11.56 13.77 7.12
CA GLY A 354 -11.41 14.32 5.75
C GLY A 354 -11.76 13.31 4.63
N PRO A 355 -11.03 13.24 3.50
CA PRO A 355 -11.34 12.33 2.38
C PRO A 355 -11.16 10.84 2.70
N GLN A 356 -10.35 10.48 3.69
CA GLN A 356 -10.17 9.08 4.15
C GLN A 356 -11.28 8.61 5.10
N ALA A 357 -12.17 9.51 5.54
CA ALA A 357 -13.29 9.19 6.41
C ALA A 357 -14.20 8.09 5.85
N THR A 358 -14.44 8.10 4.53
CA THR A 358 -15.28 7.10 3.86
C THR A 358 -14.64 5.72 3.90
N LEU A 359 -13.32 5.63 3.70
CA LEU A 359 -12.58 4.36 3.78
C LEU A 359 -12.62 3.81 5.20
N LEU A 360 -12.31 4.65 6.21
CA LEU A 360 -12.39 4.25 7.61
C LEU A 360 -13.80 3.78 7.98
N LEU A 361 -14.83 4.51 7.54
CA LEU A 361 -16.22 4.14 7.79
C LEU A 361 -16.56 2.77 7.18
N SER A 362 -16.17 2.53 5.93
CA SER A 362 -16.40 1.24 5.26
C SER A 362 -15.75 0.10 6.04
N VAL A 363 -14.46 0.22 6.36
CA VAL A 363 -13.71 -0.81 7.09
C VAL A 363 -14.29 -1.06 8.47
N CYS A 364 -14.69 -0.01 9.20
CA CYS A 364 -15.32 -0.14 10.51
C CYS A 364 -16.68 -0.85 10.44
N LEU A 365 -17.49 -0.56 9.42
CA LEU A 365 -18.79 -1.20 9.24
C LEU A 365 -18.64 -2.68 8.84
N ASP A 366 -17.66 -2.99 7.99
CA ASP A 366 -17.31 -4.38 7.65
C ASP A 366 -16.84 -5.16 8.87
N ALA A 367 -15.90 -4.61 9.65
CA ALA A 367 -15.41 -5.25 10.87
C ALA A 367 -16.52 -5.45 11.91
N LEU A 368 -17.43 -4.49 12.06
CA LEU A 368 -18.59 -4.62 12.93
C LEU A 368 -19.53 -5.73 12.43
N TYR A 369 -19.78 -5.79 11.13
CA TYR A 369 -20.62 -6.84 10.55
C TYR A 369 -20.04 -8.24 10.82
N GLU A 370 -18.76 -8.45 10.53
CA GLU A 370 -18.08 -9.74 10.74
C GLU A 370 -18.15 -10.15 12.22
N LEU A 371 -17.88 -9.21 13.13
CA LEU A 371 -18.00 -9.46 14.57
C LEU A 371 -19.41 -9.91 14.96
N LEU A 372 -20.44 -9.22 14.43
CA LEU A 372 -21.83 -9.54 14.73
C LEU A 372 -22.33 -10.84 14.09
N ALA A 373 -21.71 -11.26 13.00
CA ALA A 373 -22.09 -12.48 12.28
C ALA A 373 -21.46 -13.74 12.91
N HIS A 374 -20.26 -13.63 13.49
CA HIS A 374 -19.45 -14.80 13.84
C HIS A 374 -19.11 -14.93 15.33
N SER A 375 -19.21 -13.87 16.13
CA SER A 375 -18.91 -13.92 17.56
C SER A 375 -20.13 -14.27 18.42
N ASN A 376 -19.90 -14.99 19.53
CA ASN A 376 -20.94 -15.28 20.53
C ASN A 376 -21.26 -14.09 21.46
N ILE A 377 -20.55 -12.96 21.31
CA ILE A 377 -20.70 -11.73 22.13
C ILE A 377 -22.02 -10.98 21.81
N VAL A 378 -22.68 -11.36 20.71
CA VAL A 378 -23.86 -10.67 20.15
C VAL A 378 -25.14 -10.98 20.92
N GLU A 379 -25.21 -12.15 21.56
CA GLU A 379 -26.45 -12.65 22.19
C GLU A 379 -26.89 -11.82 23.41
N GLN A 380 -25.97 -11.08 24.05
CA GLN A 380 -26.25 -10.26 25.24
C GLN A 380 -26.19 -8.74 24.99
N SER A 381 -25.85 -8.28 23.78
CA SER A 381 -25.48 -6.88 23.50
C SER A 381 -26.58 -6.03 22.84
N GLY A 382 -27.84 -6.47 22.91
CA GLY A 382 -28.97 -5.88 22.18
C GLY A 382 -29.25 -4.39 22.45
N THR A 383 -29.10 -3.90 23.69
CA THR A 383 -29.29 -2.47 24.03
C THR A 383 -28.07 -1.61 23.65
N PRO A 384 -26.84 -2.02 23.98
CA PRO A 384 -25.61 -1.30 23.59
C PRO A 384 -25.38 -1.16 22.08
N LEU A 385 -25.77 -2.15 21.27
CA LEU A 385 -25.64 -2.10 19.81
C LEU A 385 -26.55 -1.03 19.18
N LYS A 386 -27.77 -0.88 19.71
CA LYS A 386 -28.72 0.15 19.28
C LYS A 386 -28.21 1.56 19.58
N THR A 387 -27.46 1.73 20.67
CA THR A 387 -26.80 3.01 20.99
C THR A 387 -25.58 3.30 20.12
N LEU A 388 -24.84 2.27 19.69
CA LEU A 388 -23.72 2.41 18.75
C LEU A 388 -24.22 2.85 17.35
N LEU A 389 -25.26 2.20 16.84
CA LEU A 389 -25.83 2.42 15.51
C LEU A 389 -26.98 3.44 15.56
N THR A 390 -26.66 4.71 15.79
CA THR A 390 -27.63 5.82 15.78
C THR A 390 -27.48 6.72 14.56
N GLY A 391 -28.59 7.33 14.11
CA GLY A 391 -28.62 8.28 13.00
C GLY A 391 -28.15 7.69 11.67
N ASN A 392 -27.32 8.42 10.93
CA ASN A 392 -26.84 8.06 9.58
C ASN A 392 -26.02 6.76 9.58
N LEU A 393 -25.30 6.43 10.66
CA LEU A 393 -24.53 5.19 10.77
C LEU A 393 -25.43 3.95 10.68
N LYS A 394 -26.64 4.03 11.23
CA LYS A 394 -27.62 2.94 11.13
C LYS A 394 -28.05 2.71 9.68
N GLN A 395 -28.28 3.78 8.92
CA GLN A 395 -28.65 3.68 7.51
C GLN A 395 -27.49 3.10 6.68
N SER A 396 -26.26 3.59 6.88
CA SER A 396 -25.07 3.05 6.21
C SER A 396 -24.83 1.58 6.53
N PHE A 397 -25.00 1.17 7.80
CA PHE A 397 -24.88 -0.23 8.21
C PHE A 397 -25.96 -1.11 7.56
N ILE A 398 -27.23 -0.68 7.57
CA ILE A 398 -28.32 -1.40 6.89
C ILE A 398 -28.03 -1.54 5.40
N GLN A 399 -27.51 -0.48 4.76
CA GLN A 399 -27.16 -0.50 3.35
C GLN A 399 -26.05 -1.51 3.04
N ILE A 400 -24.97 -1.55 3.84
CA ILE A 400 -23.90 -2.55 3.70
C ILE A 400 -24.42 -3.98 3.89
N VAL A 401 -25.22 -4.22 4.94
CA VAL A 401 -25.82 -5.54 5.18
C VAL A 401 -26.73 -5.96 4.04
N SER A 402 -27.48 -5.02 3.48
CA SER A 402 -28.36 -5.27 2.33
C SER A 402 -27.54 -5.59 1.08
N MET A 403 -26.46 -4.85 0.81
CA MET A 403 -25.53 -5.10 -0.31
C MET A 403 -24.88 -6.48 -0.25
N ARG A 404 -24.56 -6.98 0.96
CA ARG A 404 -24.00 -8.34 1.14
C ARG A 404 -25.01 -9.47 0.93
N LYS A 405 -26.32 -9.16 0.95
CA LYS A 405 -27.42 -10.12 0.68
C LYS A 405 -27.91 -10.10 -0.77
N LEU A 406 -27.40 -9.18 -1.58
CA LEU A 406 -27.76 -9.03 -2.99
C LEU A 406 -27.16 -10.15 -3.84
N SER A 407 -27.87 -10.53 -4.91
CA SER A 407 -27.32 -11.41 -5.93
C SER A 407 -26.21 -10.70 -6.71
N ALA A 408 -25.32 -11.43 -7.38
CA ALA A 408 -24.23 -10.82 -8.16
C ALA A 408 -24.72 -9.80 -9.21
N ALA A 409 -25.93 -9.99 -9.75
CA ALA A 409 -26.55 -9.06 -10.69
C ALA A 409 -27.03 -7.76 -10.01
N ASP A 410 -27.58 -7.86 -8.80
CA ASP A 410 -28.05 -6.70 -8.04
C ASP A 410 -26.88 -5.88 -7.47
N VAL A 411 -25.78 -6.55 -7.10
CA VAL A 411 -24.51 -5.89 -6.76
C VAL A 411 -23.96 -5.12 -7.95
N ALA A 412 -23.99 -5.69 -9.16
CA ALA A 412 -23.53 -5.00 -10.36
C ALA A 412 -24.34 -3.72 -10.66
N ASN A 413 -25.68 -3.77 -10.52
CA ASN A 413 -26.55 -2.61 -10.72
C ASN A 413 -26.32 -1.51 -9.67
N ALA A 414 -26.15 -1.89 -8.40
CA ALA A 414 -25.82 -0.95 -7.34
C ALA A 414 -24.41 -0.36 -7.49
N LEU A 415 -23.46 -1.14 -8.00
CA LEU A 415 -22.11 -0.70 -8.31
C LEU A 415 -22.11 0.29 -9.49
N GLU A 416 -22.88 0.06 -10.55
CA GLU A 416 -23.02 1.01 -11.67
C GLU A 416 -23.60 2.36 -11.23
N ALA A 417 -24.63 2.34 -10.37
CA ALA A 417 -25.22 3.55 -9.80
C ALA A 417 -24.25 4.30 -8.86
N SER A 418 -23.44 3.56 -8.10
CA SER A 418 -22.36 4.13 -7.28
C SER A 418 -21.23 4.69 -8.15
N GLN A 419 -20.79 3.94 -9.17
CA GLN A 419 -19.68 4.29 -10.03
C GLN A 419 -19.95 5.59 -10.78
N SER A 420 -21.16 5.81 -11.28
CA SER A 420 -21.53 7.06 -11.97
C SER A 420 -21.43 8.30 -11.05
N SER A 421 -21.83 8.18 -9.78
CA SER A 421 -21.64 9.23 -8.77
C SER A 421 -20.17 9.44 -8.39
N THR A 422 -19.43 8.35 -8.16
CA THR A 422 -18.01 8.39 -7.80
C THR A 422 -17.16 8.94 -8.94
N LEU A 423 -17.46 8.58 -10.20
CA LEU A 423 -16.74 9.02 -11.40
C LEU A 423 -16.90 10.52 -11.64
N GLN A 424 -18.08 11.09 -11.36
CA GLN A 424 -18.27 12.55 -11.38
C GLN A 424 -17.45 13.26 -10.29
N SER A 425 -17.36 12.69 -9.09
CA SER A 425 -16.53 13.22 -8.00
C SER A 425 -15.04 13.11 -8.31
N LEU A 426 -14.61 11.97 -8.88
CA LEU A 426 -13.24 11.72 -9.30
C LEU A 426 -12.81 12.66 -10.43
N LYS A 427 -13.65 12.89 -11.44
CA LYS A 427 -13.37 13.88 -12.50
C LYS A 427 -13.17 15.30 -11.96
N LYS A 428 -14.00 15.70 -10.98
CA LYS A 428 -13.83 17.00 -10.29
C LYS A 428 -12.52 17.06 -9.52
N ASN A 429 -12.16 16.01 -8.79
CA ASN A 429 -10.90 15.96 -8.05
C ASN A 429 -9.68 15.89 -8.98
N GLN A 430 -9.77 15.17 -10.09
CA GLN A 430 -8.71 15.06 -11.11
C GLN A 430 -8.34 16.43 -11.67
N SER A 431 -9.31 17.28 -11.99
CA SER A 431 -9.06 18.66 -12.45
C SER A 431 -8.33 19.53 -11.42
N SER A 432 -8.54 19.28 -10.13
CA SER A 432 -7.86 20.00 -9.04
C SER A 432 -6.42 19.52 -8.85
N CYS A 433 -6.17 18.21 -8.91
CA CYS A 433 -4.84 17.62 -8.79
C CYS A 433 -3.98 17.93 -10.02
N TYR A 434 -4.58 17.95 -11.20
CA TYR A 434 -3.91 18.34 -12.45
C TYR A 434 -3.45 19.80 -12.42
N ARG A 435 -4.25 20.71 -11.86
CA ARG A 435 -3.85 22.11 -11.67
C ARG A 435 -2.61 22.24 -10.79
N ILE A 436 -2.59 21.51 -9.67
CA ILE A 436 -1.45 21.48 -8.74
C ILE A 436 -0.20 20.86 -9.39
N PHE A 437 -0.37 19.83 -10.21
CA PHE A 437 0.72 19.22 -10.98
C PHE A 437 1.31 20.21 -11.97
N ARG A 438 0.47 20.91 -12.74
CA ARG A 438 0.90 21.94 -13.71
C ARG A 438 1.61 23.12 -13.05
N ASP A 439 1.13 23.58 -11.90
CA ASP A 439 1.79 24.64 -11.13
C ASP A 439 3.21 24.23 -10.68
N ARG A 440 3.49 22.93 -10.58
CA ARG A 440 4.82 22.37 -10.27
C ARG A 440 5.67 22.09 -11.50
N PHE A 441 5.07 21.88 -12.68
CA PHE A 441 5.75 21.54 -13.93
C PHE A 441 5.19 22.40 -15.10
N PRO A 442 5.64 23.67 -15.24
CA PRO A 442 5.00 24.66 -16.10
C PRO A 442 5.24 24.50 -17.62
N ASP A 443 6.14 23.62 -18.05
CA ASP A 443 6.59 23.52 -19.45
C ASP A 443 5.61 22.78 -20.40
N GLU A 444 4.44 22.32 -19.93
CA GLU A 444 3.46 21.64 -20.77
C GLU A 444 2.51 22.61 -21.49
N SER A 445 2.51 22.56 -22.83
CA SER A 445 1.58 23.31 -23.69
C SER A 445 0.14 22.79 -23.52
N ALA A 446 -0.81 23.71 -23.36
CA ALA A 446 -2.22 23.42 -23.04
C ALA A 446 -3.01 22.68 -24.14
N GLY A 447 -2.37 22.32 -25.26
CA GLY A 447 -3.04 21.94 -26.51
C GLY A 447 -3.52 20.50 -26.61
N LEU A 448 -2.98 19.56 -25.82
CA LEU A 448 -3.31 18.13 -25.97
C LEU A 448 -4.54 17.67 -25.17
N TYR A 449 -5.04 18.50 -24.24
CA TYR A 449 -6.10 18.10 -23.30
C TYR A 449 -7.13 19.20 -23.02
N ALA A 450 -7.31 20.14 -23.96
CA ALA A 450 -8.50 20.97 -23.94
C ALA A 450 -9.74 20.04 -24.02
N GLU A 451 -10.72 20.28 -23.14
CA GLU A 451 -11.94 19.48 -23.04
C GLU A 451 -12.56 19.27 -24.43
N PRO A 452 -12.86 18.03 -24.86
CA PRO A 452 -13.84 17.86 -25.91
C PRO A 452 -15.20 18.22 -25.32
N ASP A 453 -15.84 19.23 -25.94
CA ASP A 453 -17.21 19.62 -25.65
C ASP A 453 -18.14 18.40 -25.64
N GLN A 454 -19.00 18.37 -24.64
CA GLN A 454 -19.96 17.30 -24.37
C GLN A 454 -20.92 17.08 -25.54
N ASN A 455 -21.05 15.83 -25.99
CA ASN A 455 -22.32 15.08 -26.15
C ASN A 455 -22.11 13.90 -27.10
N GLN A 456 -22.19 12.67 -26.61
CA GLN A 456 -22.71 11.53 -27.37
C GLN A 456 -23.00 10.35 -26.43
N ASP A 457 -24.29 10.09 -26.23
CA ASP A 457 -24.83 8.86 -25.67
C ASP A 457 -24.46 7.68 -26.58
N ILE A 458 -23.90 6.60 -26.01
CA ILE A 458 -23.85 5.30 -26.67
C ILE A 458 -24.30 4.21 -25.70
N SER A 459 -25.52 3.74 -25.96
CA SER A 459 -26.14 2.51 -25.48
C SER A 459 -25.30 1.29 -25.87
N ASN A 460 -25.04 0.35 -24.95
CA ASN A 460 -24.56 -0.98 -25.32
C ASN A 460 -25.35 -2.11 -24.65
N LYS A 461 -25.85 -2.99 -25.52
CA LYS A 461 -26.65 -4.18 -25.27
C LYS A 461 -25.70 -5.37 -25.10
N ARG A 462 -25.83 -6.15 -24.02
CA ARG A 462 -25.12 -7.43 -23.83
C ARG A 462 -25.66 -8.50 -24.78
N SER A 463 -24.77 -9.43 -25.15
CA SER A 463 -25.14 -10.84 -25.38
C SER A 463 -24.13 -11.73 -24.64
N ALA A 464 -24.65 -12.84 -24.11
CA ALA A 464 -24.02 -13.79 -23.19
C ALA A 464 -23.81 -15.16 -23.87
N ASP A 465 -23.24 -16.10 -23.10
CA ASP A 465 -23.05 -17.55 -23.30
C ASP A 465 -21.74 -17.99 -23.99
N ASP A 466 -21.06 -19.09 -23.62
CA ASP A 466 -21.03 -19.90 -22.39
C ASP A 466 -19.80 -20.86 -22.45
N SER A 467 -19.38 -21.35 -21.28
CA SER A 467 -18.70 -22.65 -21.03
C SER A 467 -17.17 -22.91 -21.23
N SER A 468 -16.56 -23.26 -20.09
CA SER A 468 -15.63 -24.40 -19.81
C SER A 468 -14.10 -24.28 -19.92
N GLY A 469 -13.44 -24.47 -18.77
CA GLY A 469 -12.48 -25.58 -18.59
C GLY A 469 -10.97 -25.36 -18.83
N THR A 470 -10.22 -25.28 -17.73
CA THR A 470 -8.79 -25.68 -17.53
C THR A 470 -7.65 -24.82 -18.13
N LEU A 471 -6.80 -24.30 -17.22
CA LEU A 471 -5.51 -23.60 -17.41
C LEU A 471 -4.36 -24.56 -17.81
N PRO A 472 -3.13 -24.07 -18.15
CA PRO A 472 -2.71 -22.71 -18.51
C PRO A 472 -1.79 -22.68 -19.76
N GLN A 473 -1.41 -21.46 -20.25
CA GLN A 473 -0.01 -21.01 -20.43
C GLN A 473 0.21 -20.03 -21.61
N LYS A 474 0.46 -18.76 -21.23
CA LYS A 474 1.32 -17.69 -21.83
C LYS A 474 1.30 -17.36 -23.33
N ARG A 475 0.84 -18.19 -24.28
CA ARG A 475 0.86 -17.90 -25.73
C ARG A 475 -0.44 -17.32 -26.30
N HIS A 476 -1.57 -17.46 -25.61
CA HIS A 476 -2.86 -16.97 -26.11
C HIS A 476 -3.06 -15.45 -26.07
N LYS A 477 -2.28 -14.70 -25.27
CA LYS A 477 -2.42 -13.24 -25.20
C LYS A 477 -1.96 -12.55 -26.49
N LEU A 478 -0.90 -13.08 -27.12
CA LEU A 478 -0.42 -12.58 -28.41
C LEU A 478 -1.33 -13.04 -29.56
N SER A 479 -1.87 -14.26 -29.54
CA SER A 479 -2.81 -14.73 -30.57
C SER A 479 -4.14 -13.98 -30.53
N HIS A 480 -4.63 -13.64 -29.33
CA HIS A 480 -5.82 -12.82 -29.14
C HIS A 480 -5.58 -11.39 -29.63
N PHE A 481 -4.43 -10.81 -29.31
CA PHE A 481 -4.04 -9.49 -29.83
C PHE A 481 -3.95 -9.46 -31.36
N VAL A 482 -3.32 -10.48 -31.97
CA VAL A 482 -3.23 -10.62 -33.44
C VAL A 482 -4.61 -10.86 -34.07
N SER A 483 -5.48 -11.65 -33.43
CA SER A 483 -6.86 -11.86 -33.89
C SER A 483 -7.68 -10.57 -33.84
N LEU A 484 -7.55 -9.80 -32.77
CA LEU A 484 -8.21 -8.50 -32.60
C LEU A 484 -7.72 -7.50 -33.66
N CYS A 485 -6.41 -7.46 -33.95
CA CYS A 485 -5.86 -6.63 -35.01
C CYS A 485 -6.37 -7.02 -36.40
N ARG A 486 -6.52 -8.32 -36.70
CA ARG A 486 -7.09 -8.78 -37.98
C ARG A 486 -8.60 -8.52 -38.09
N GLU A 487 -9.32 -8.58 -36.99
CA GLU A 487 -10.76 -8.29 -36.95
C GLU A 487 -11.02 -6.79 -37.17
N ILE A 488 -10.18 -5.93 -36.58
CA ILE A 488 -10.14 -4.48 -36.82
C ILE A 488 -9.78 -4.18 -38.28
N GLU A 489 -8.76 -4.85 -38.83
CA GLU A 489 -8.39 -4.74 -40.26
C GLU A 489 -9.55 -5.12 -41.18
N SER A 490 -10.23 -6.25 -40.91
CA SER A 490 -11.38 -6.68 -41.70
C SER A 490 -12.54 -5.69 -41.61
N SER A 491 -12.78 -5.14 -40.42
CA SER A 491 -13.82 -4.15 -40.16
C SER A 491 -13.55 -2.85 -40.90
N LEU A 492 -12.31 -2.38 -40.93
CA LEU A 492 -11.87 -1.19 -41.67
C LEU A 492 -11.95 -1.40 -43.18
N SER A 493 -11.58 -2.60 -43.67
CA SER A 493 -11.64 -2.94 -45.11
C SER A 493 -13.06 -3.15 -45.65
N SER A 494 -14.05 -3.35 -44.76
CA SER A 494 -15.47 -3.56 -45.12
C SER A 494 -16.26 -2.24 -45.31
N ILE A 495 -15.63 -1.10 -45.05
CA ILE A 495 -16.25 0.23 -45.18
C ILE A 495 -16.11 0.68 -46.65
N GLU A 496 -17.08 0.31 -47.48
CA GLU A 496 -17.07 0.56 -48.94
C GLU A 496 -17.38 2.02 -49.36
N SER A 497 -17.48 2.98 -48.44
CA SER A 497 -17.72 4.38 -48.81
C SER A 497 -16.62 5.31 -48.28
N ASP A 498 -15.87 5.92 -49.22
CA ASP A 498 -14.78 6.87 -48.95
C ASP A 498 -15.22 8.09 -48.10
N GLU A 499 -16.51 8.42 -48.06
CA GLU A 499 -17.06 9.51 -47.22
C GLU A 499 -17.19 9.14 -45.73
N ALA A 500 -17.28 7.85 -45.37
CA ALA A 500 -17.36 7.42 -43.97
C ALA A 500 -15.97 7.23 -43.34
N ALA A 501 -14.97 6.85 -44.14
CA ALA A 501 -13.59 6.67 -43.68
C ALA A 501 -12.91 8.02 -43.35
N ALA A 502 -13.25 9.10 -44.08
CA ALA A 502 -12.67 10.43 -43.87
C ALA A 502 -13.15 11.14 -42.60
N ASN A 503 -14.23 10.68 -41.96
CA ASN A 503 -14.81 11.32 -40.76
C ASN A 503 -14.35 10.71 -39.43
N ILE A 504 -13.62 9.58 -39.45
CA ILE A 504 -13.19 8.90 -38.21
C ILE A 504 -11.68 9.03 -38.00
N LEU A 505 -10.87 9.08 -39.06
CA LEU A 505 -9.45 9.38 -39.01
C LEU A 505 -9.08 10.17 -40.28
N SER A 506 -8.20 11.17 -40.17
CA SER A 506 -7.70 11.88 -41.36
C SER A 506 -6.99 10.89 -42.29
N GLY A 507 -7.07 11.07 -43.62
CA GLY A 507 -6.53 10.09 -44.58
C GLY A 507 -5.06 9.70 -44.34
N LYS A 508 -4.28 10.60 -43.72
CA LYS A 508 -2.90 10.33 -43.28
C LYS A 508 -2.81 9.39 -42.08
N GLU A 509 -3.70 9.52 -41.10
CA GLU A 509 -3.75 8.64 -39.92
C GLU A 509 -4.21 7.22 -40.29
N LEU A 510 -5.08 7.09 -41.31
CA LEU A 510 -5.47 5.79 -41.85
C LEU A 510 -4.33 5.15 -42.65
N GLU A 511 -3.61 5.92 -43.47
CA GLU A 511 -2.41 5.44 -44.17
C GLU A 511 -1.29 5.04 -43.20
N ASP A 512 -1.06 5.83 -42.14
CA ASP A 512 -0.06 5.56 -41.11
C ASP A 512 -0.44 4.32 -40.27
N ALA A 513 -1.72 4.19 -39.87
CA ALA A 513 -2.21 3.01 -39.16
C ALA A 513 -2.14 1.75 -40.05
N THR A 514 -2.46 1.86 -41.34
CA THR A 514 -2.37 0.75 -42.30
C THR A 514 -0.91 0.37 -42.56
N ALA A 515 0.01 1.34 -42.63
CA ALA A 515 1.44 1.10 -42.75
C ALA A 515 2.02 0.43 -41.50
N VAL A 516 1.60 0.85 -40.30
CA VAL A 516 2.00 0.23 -39.02
C VAL A 516 1.46 -1.20 -38.93
N LEU A 517 0.21 -1.43 -39.33
CA LEU A 517 -0.41 -2.75 -39.32
C LEU A 517 0.26 -3.70 -40.32
N HIS A 518 0.54 -3.24 -41.55
CA HIS A 518 1.34 -4.01 -42.52
C HIS A 518 2.74 -4.30 -41.98
N LYS A 519 3.43 -3.34 -41.37
CA LYS A 519 4.78 -3.54 -40.80
C LYS A 519 4.79 -4.54 -39.64
N LEU A 520 3.71 -4.62 -38.86
CA LEU A 520 3.49 -5.61 -37.81
C LEU A 520 3.22 -7.01 -38.38
N LEU A 521 2.41 -7.12 -39.43
CA LEU A 521 2.10 -8.39 -40.12
C LEU A 521 3.33 -8.95 -40.86
N THR A 522 4.14 -8.10 -41.50
CA THR A 522 5.35 -8.56 -42.19
C THR A 522 6.43 -9.04 -41.20
N LYS A 523 6.52 -8.45 -40.00
CA LYS A 523 7.47 -8.88 -38.95
C LYS A 523 7.05 -10.14 -38.19
N THR A 524 5.76 -10.48 -38.19
CA THR A 524 5.28 -11.75 -37.63
C THR A 524 5.48 -12.92 -38.58
N ILE A 525 5.57 -12.67 -39.90
CA ILE A 525 5.93 -13.70 -40.89
C ILE A 525 7.42 -14.05 -40.82
N THR A 526 8.29 -13.12 -40.38
CA THR A 526 9.75 -13.35 -40.21
C THR A 526 10.16 -13.99 -38.87
N LEU A 527 9.20 -14.42 -38.04
CA LEU A 527 9.42 -15.18 -36.81
C LEU A 527 9.00 -16.65 -36.96
N TYR A 528 9.15 -17.20 -38.17
CA TYR A 528 9.18 -18.63 -38.47
C TYR A 528 10.57 -19.07 -38.91
#